data_AF-A0A356WY69-F1
#
_entry.id   AF-A0A356WY69-F1
#
_cell.length_a   1.000
_cell.length_b   1.000
_cell.length_c   1.000
_cell.angle_alpha   90.00
_cell.angle_beta   90.00
_cell.angle_gamma   90.00
#
_symmetry.space_group_name_H-M   'P 1'
#
loop_
_entity.id
_entity.type
_entity.pdbx_description
1 polymer ?
#
loop_
_entity_poly.entity_id
_entity_poly.type
_entity_poly.pdbx_seq_one_letter_code
_entity_poly.pdbx_strand_id
1 'polypeptide(L)'
;PEDPVILDQKDLTFEPSILAVRQHGEVRIVNSDPVYHNVFSLSPPKRFDVGRRPKGEYLDVSFDKPGVVDVFCDIHSNMRATIYVMAPNVLTWKKVKSGESFSFENMDPGYYKLKVYALGYQENTVSIEVTEGEATDIGTLTLNF
;
A
#
# COMPACT_ATOMS: atom_id res chain seq x y z
N PRO A 1 14.54 3.02 13.86
CA PRO A 1 14.08 3.26 12.47
C PRO A 1 13.59 1.94 11.90
N GLU A 2 12.34 1.87 11.48
CA GLU A 2 11.88 0.73 10.68
C GLU A 2 12.62 0.77 9.34
N ASP A 3 13.02 -0.39 8.81
CA ASP A 3 13.62 -0.47 7.48
C ASP A 3 12.63 0.09 6.44
N PRO A 4 13.11 0.81 5.40
CA PRO A 4 12.23 1.39 4.41
C PRO A 4 11.45 0.31 3.66
N VAL A 5 10.17 0.58 3.37
CA VAL A 5 9.36 -0.31 2.53
C VAL A 5 9.91 -0.25 1.11
N ILE A 6 10.12 -1.41 0.47
CA ILE A 6 10.75 -1.47 -0.85
C ILE A 6 9.69 -1.60 -1.95
N LEU A 7 9.83 -0.79 -2.99
CA LEU A 7 9.16 -0.96 -4.29
C LEU A 7 10.23 -1.26 -5.34
N ASP A 8 10.30 -2.50 -5.80
CA ASP A 8 11.29 -2.93 -6.79
C ASP A 8 10.71 -2.93 -8.20
N GLN A 9 11.55 -2.59 -9.18
CA GLN A 9 11.25 -2.74 -10.60
C GLN A 9 11.96 -3.99 -11.10
N LYS A 10 11.18 -5.03 -11.35
CA LYS A 10 11.67 -6.36 -11.66
C LYS A 10 10.73 -7.07 -12.62
N ASP A 11 11.30 -7.78 -13.58
CA ASP A 11 10.58 -8.52 -14.62
C ASP A 11 9.59 -7.63 -15.39
N LEU A 12 9.97 -6.35 -15.62
CA LEU A 12 9.13 -5.32 -16.24
C LEU A 12 7.81 -5.07 -15.47
N THR A 13 7.85 -5.24 -14.14
CA THR A 13 6.73 -4.96 -13.23
C THR A 13 7.21 -4.22 -11.98
N PHE A 14 6.26 -3.73 -11.18
CA PHE A 14 6.53 -3.24 -9.84
C PHE A 14 6.19 -4.32 -8.81
N GLU A 15 7.15 -4.66 -7.95
CA GLU A 15 6.99 -5.65 -6.88
C GLU A 15 7.18 -5.00 -5.50
N PRO A 16 6.18 -5.06 -4.60
CA PRO A 16 4.81 -5.53 -4.84
C PRO A 16 3.97 -4.52 -5.65
N SER A 17 2.91 -4.99 -6.32
CA SER A 17 1.94 -4.14 -7.03
C SER A 17 1.11 -3.24 -6.09
N ILE A 18 1.02 -3.61 -4.82
CA ILE A 18 0.47 -2.77 -3.76
C ILE A 18 1.38 -2.83 -2.52
N LEU A 19 1.75 -1.66 -2.01
CA LEU A 19 2.44 -1.48 -0.75
C LEU A 19 1.68 -0.50 0.15
N ALA A 20 1.86 -0.68 1.46
CA ALA A 20 1.33 0.23 2.46
C ALA A 20 2.50 0.89 3.21
N VAL A 21 2.38 2.18 3.48
CA VAL A 21 3.35 2.95 4.26
C VAL A 21 2.60 3.87 5.22
N ARG A 22 3.11 4.09 6.42
CA ARG A 22 2.51 5.09 7.33
C ARG A 22 2.81 6.50 6.83
N GLN A 23 1.95 7.46 7.16
CA GLN A 23 2.28 8.88 6.99
C GLN A 23 3.64 9.18 7.66
N HIS A 24 4.44 10.02 6.99
CA HIS A 24 5.85 10.32 7.27
C HIS A 24 6.82 9.15 7.06
N GLY A 25 6.33 8.01 6.55
CA GLY A 25 7.18 6.91 6.14
C GLY A 25 7.82 7.15 4.77
N GLU A 26 8.73 6.25 4.44
CA GLU A 26 9.57 6.30 3.25
C GLU A 26 9.45 5.00 2.46
N VAL A 27 9.45 5.12 1.14
CA VAL A 27 9.54 3.99 0.21
C VAL A 27 10.84 4.07 -0.55
N ARG A 28 11.63 3.00 -0.48
CA ARG A 28 12.82 2.82 -1.30
C ARG A 28 12.43 2.23 -2.64
N ILE A 29 12.67 2.99 -3.71
CA ILE A 29 12.41 2.57 -5.09
C ILE A 29 13.71 2.01 -5.66
N VAL A 30 13.70 0.74 -6.06
CA VAL A 30 14.88 0.01 -6.58
C VAL A 30 14.63 -0.37 -8.04
N ASN A 31 15.69 -0.44 -8.85
CA ASN A 31 15.65 -1.10 -10.15
C ASN A 31 16.52 -2.37 -10.15
N SER A 32 15.90 -3.55 -10.17
CA SER A 32 16.60 -4.84 -10.29
C SER A 32 16.73 -5.33 -11.74
N ASP A 33 15.97 -4.75 -12.67
CA ASP A 33 16.02 -5.11 -14.09
C ASP A 33 17.28 -4.58 -14.80
N PRO A 34 17.75 -5.27 -15.86
CA PRO A 34 18.89 -4.82 -16.66
C PRO A 34 18.58 -3.62 -17.56
N VAL A 35 17.32 -3.20 -17.65
CA VAL A 35 16.87 -2.05 -18.45
C VAL A 35 16.65 -0.82 -17.57
N TYR A 36 16.65 0.36 -18.19
CA TYR A 36 16.27 1.58 -17.48
C TYR A 36 14.79 1.57 -17.18
N HIS A 37 14.45 2.03 -15.99
CA HIS A 37 13.07 2.32 -15.61
C HIS A 37 12.94 3.72 -15.05
N ASN A 38 11.71 4.20 -14.97
CA ASN A 38 11.34 5.42 -14.29
C ASN A 38 10.21 5.12 -13.32
N VAL A 39 10.09 5.92 -12.26
CA VAL A 39 8.98 5.83 -11.31
C VAL A 39 8.44 7.21 -11.04
N PHE A 40 7.17 7.41 -11.36
CA PHE A 40 6.50 8.69 -11.15
C PHE A 40 5.07 8.49 -10.66
N SER A 41 4.53 9.54 -10.05
CA SER A 41 3.11 9.64 -9.70
C SER A 41 2.56 11.04 -9.96
N LEU A 42 1.31 11.08 -10.41
CA LEU A 42 0.52 12.30 -10.56
C LEU A 42 -0.59 12.41 -9.50
N SER A 43 -0.66 11.45 -8.57
CA SER A 43 -1.73 11.40 -7.56
C SER A 43 -1.65 12.59 -6.60
N PRO A 44 -2.79 13.20 -6.20
CA PRO A 44 -2.81 14.36 -5.31
C PRO A 44 -2.09 14.20 -3.96
N PRO A 45 -2.13 13.04 -3.26
CA PRO A 45 -1.42 12.90 -2.00
C PRO A 45 0.10 13.06 -2.13
N LYS A 46 0.68 12.59 -3.24
CA LYS A 46 2.12 12.71 -3.53
C LYS A 46 2.37 12.69 -5.04
N ARG A 47 2.69 13.86 -5.61
CA ARG A 47 3.27 13.96 -6.96
C ARG A 47 4.78 13.85 -6.87
N PHE A 48 5.39 13.03 -7.72
CA PHE A 48 6.85 12.87 -7.79
C PHE A 48 7.28 12.25 -9.12
N ASP A 49 8.56 12.38 -9.44
CA ASP A 49 9.25 11.69 -10.53
C ASP A 49 10.70 11.46 -10.08
N VAL A 50 11.15 10.20 -10.08
CA VAL A 50 12.52 9.84 -9.63
C VAL A 50 13.55 9.88 -10.76
N GLY A 51 13.14 10.22 -11.99
CA GLY A 51 13.96 10.15 -13.19
C GLY A 51 14.22 8.72 -13.66
N ARG A 52 15.01 8.55 -14.72
CA ARG A 52 15.39 7.23 -15.24
C ARG A 52 16.53 6.65 -14.41
N ARG A 53 16.41 5.38 -13.99
CA ARG A 53 17.38 4.68 -13.15
C ARG A 53 17.85 3.40 -13.84
N PRO A 54 19.17 3.15 -13.97
CA PRO A 54 19.70 1.86 -14.41
C PRO A 54 19.58 0.80 -13.32
N LYS A 55 19.95 -0.44 -13.65
CA LYS A 55 20.04 -1.54 -12.70
C LYS A 55 20.88 -1.19 -11.47
N GLY A 56 20.40 -1.58 -10.30
CA GLY A 56 21.10 -1.49 -9.01
C GLY A 56 21.00 -0.12 -8.33
N GLU A 57 20.48 0.90 -9.02
CA GLU A 57 20.23 2.21 -8.43
C GLU A 57 18.93 2.22 -7.61
N TYR A 58 18.89 3.09 -6.60
CA TYR A 58 17.71 3.33 -5.81
C TYR A 58 17.52 4.81 -5.46
N LEU A 59 16.29 5.18 -5.15
CA LEU A 59 15.95 6.48 -4.57
C LEU A 59 14.85 6.31 -3.53
N ASP A 60 14.97 7.03 -2.43
CA ASP A 60 13.99 7.04 -1.36
C ASP A 60 12.99 8.20 -1.54
N VAL A 61 11.69 7.92 -1.37
CA VAL A 61 10.60 8.90 -1.50
C VAL A 61 9.77 8.90 -0.22
N SER A 62 9.64 10.08 0.40
CA SER A 62 8.85 10.26 1.62
C SER A 62 7.37 10.57 1.33
N PHE A 63 6.47 10.13 2.20
CA PHE A 63 5.02 10.31 2.04
C PHE A 63 4.42 11.01 3.25
N ASP A 64 4.02 12.27 3.09
CA ASP A 64 3.56 13.14 4.17
C ASP A 64 2.03 13.32 4.22
N LYS A 65 1.30 12.82 3.21
CA LYS A 65 -0.16 12.95 3.12
C LYS A 65 -0.82 11.58 2.97
N PRO A 66 -1.81 11.24 3.81
CA PRO A 66 -2.57 10.02 3.66
C PRO A 66 -3.33 9.95 2.33
N GLY A 67 -3.51 8.74 1.81
CA GLY A 67 -4.26 8.49 0.59
C GLY A 67 -3.59 7.49 -0.34
N VAL A 68 -4.23 7.29 -1.49
CA VAL A 68 -3.78 6.36 -2.53
C VAL A 68 -2.88 7.10 -3.52
N VAL A 69 -1.69 6.56 -3.76
CA VAL A 69 -0.72 7.07 -4.74
C VAL A 69 -0.51 6.01 -5.80
N ASP A 70 -1.02 6.25 -7.00
CA ASP A 70 -0.78 5.41 -8.17
C ASP A 70 0.60 5.72 -8.74
N VAL A 71 1.35 4.67 -9.05
CA VAL A 71 2.74 4.74 -9.49
C VAL A 71 2.88 4.09 -10.86
N PHE A 72 3.64 4.74 -11.73
CA PHE A 72 3.81 4.35 -13.13
C PHE A 72 5.27 4.43 -13.58
N CYS A 73 5.57 3.78 -14.71
CA CYS A 73 6.84 3.94 -15.43
C CYS A 73 6.62 4.64 -16.77
N ASP A 74 7.40 5.69 -17.04
CA ASP A 74 7.35 6.45 -18.31
C ASP A 74 7.83 5.62 -19.51
N ILE A 75 8.69 4.63 -19.29
CA ILE A 75 9.28 3.81 -20.36
C ILE A 75 8.38 2.62 -20.71
N HIS A 76 7.72 2.02 -19.71
CA HIS A 76 6.94 0.80 -19.86
C HIS A 76 5.50 1.02 -19.38
N SER A 77 4.59 1.26 -20.31
CA SER A 77 3.19 1.64 -20.02
C SER A 77 2.39 0.61 -19.21
N ASN A 78 2.84 -0.65 -19.17
CA ASN A 78 2.19 -1.72 -18.44
C ASN A 78 2.59 -1.77 -16.95
N MET A 79 3.64 -1.05 -16.55
CA MET A 79 4.09 -1.03 -15.16
C MET A 79 3.22 -0.10 -14.34
N ARG A 80 2.50 -0.67 -13.38
CA ARG A 80 1.70 0.06 -12.40
C ARG A 80 1.81 -0.56 -11.02
N ALA A 81 1.89 0.29 -10.00
CA ALA A 81 1.71 -0.09 -8.60
C ALA A 81 0.87 0.96 -7.86
N THR A 82 0.53 0.65 -6.62
CA THR A 82 -0.13 1.57 -5.71
C THR A 82 0.57 1.60 -4.36
N ILE A 83 0.83 2.81 -3.87
CA ILE A 83 1.27 3.07 -2.50
C ILE A 83 0.07 3.57 -1.72
N TYR A 84 -0.36 2.81 -0.71
CA TYR A 84 -1.40 3.21 0.23
C TYR A 84 -0.75 3.89 1.44
N VAL A 85 -0.86 5.22 1.51
CA VAL A 85 -0.34 6.01 2.63
C VAL A 85 -1.39 6.03 3.74
N MET A 86 -1.13 5.28 4.81
CA MET A 86 -2.03 5.15 5.94
C MET A 86 -2.11 6.44 6.75
N ALA A 87 -3.33 6.81 7.14
CA ALA A 87 -3.58 7.93 8.02
C ALA A 87 -3.07 7.67 9.46
N PRO A 88 -2.78 8.73 10.26
CA PRO A 88 -2.29 8.59 11.63
C PRO A 88 -3.17 7.75 12.55
N ASN A 89 -4.47 7.77 12.32
CA ASN A 89 -5.45 7.06 13.14
C ASN A 89 -5.58 5.57 12.78
N VAL A 90 -4.79 5.04 11.84
CA VAL A 90 -4.72 3.60 11.58
C VAL A 90 -3.98 2.92 12.72
N LEU A 91 -4.73 2.18 13.55
CA LEU A 91 -4.19 1.46 14.70
C LEU A 91 -3.31 0.29 14.27
N THR A 92 -3.84 -0.57 13.39
CA THR A 92 -3.16 -1.77 12.87
C THR A 92 -3.64 -2.07 11.45
N TRP A 93 -2.88 -2.89 10.72
CA TRP A 93 -3.18 -3.29 9.35
C TRP A 93 -2.61 -4.69 9.06
N LYS A 94 -3.18 -5.37 8.08
CA LYS A 94 -2.67 -6.64 7.53
C LYS A 94 -2.79 -6.64 6.02
N LYS A 95 -1.77 -7.14 5.32
CA LYS A 95 -1.86 -7.49 3.91
C LYS A 95 -2.37 -8.92 3.80
N VAL A 96 -3.41 -9.11 3.00
CA VAL A 96 -4.06 -10.41 2.78
C VAL A 96 -4.22 -10.64 1.29
N LYS A 97 -4.32 -11.91 0.89
CA LYS A 97 -4.75 -12.28 -0.47
C LYS A 97 -6.25 -12.59 -0.49
N SER A 98 -6.86 -12.50 -1.68
CA SER A 98 -8.25 -12.92 -1.86
C SER A 98 -8.42 -14.38 -1.45
N GLY A 99 -9.40 -14.67 -0.60
CA GLY A 99 -9.67 -16.01 -0.05
C GLY A 99 -8.85 -16.36 1.19
N GLU A 100 -7.96 -15.49 1.66
CA GLU A 100 -7.22 -15.67 2.91
C GLU A 100 -8.03 -15.10 4.10
N SER A 101 -8.09 -15.85 5.20
CA SER A 101 -8.67 -15.38 6.46
C SER A 101 -7.69 -14.46 7.20
N PHE A 102 -8.22 -13.50 7.95
CA PHE A 102 -7.44 -12.65 8.85
C PHE A 102 -8.14 -12.43 10.17
N SER A 103 -7.35 -12.08 11.19
CA SER A 103 -7.83 -11.70 12.52
C SER A 103 -7.03 -10.50 13.03
N PHE A 104 -7.61 -9.72 13.94
CA PHE A 104 -6.87 -8.78 14.78
C PHE A 104 -7.08 -9.22 16.22
N GLU A 105 -5.99 -9.35 16.98
CA GLU A 105 -6.01 -9.87 18.34
C GLU A 105 -5.67 -8.74 19.32
N ASN A 106 -6.09 -8.88 20.58
CA ASN A 106 -5.83 -7.92 21.65
C ASN A 106 -6.29 -6.49 21.31
N MET A 107 -7.48 -6.38 20.72
CA MET A 107 -8.14 -5.11 20.45
C MET A 107 -8.86 -4.61 21.71
N ASP A 108 -8.67 -3.35 22.08
CA ASP A 108 -9.42 -2.76 23.19
C ASP A 108 -10.93 -2.70 22.87
N PRO A 109 -11.82 -2.82 23.85
CA PRO A 109 -13.26 -2.66 23.61
C PRO A 109 -13.59 -1.28 23.01
N GLY A 110 -14.48 -1.24 22.03
CA GLY A 110 -14.89 0.01 21.37
C GLY A 110 -15.39 -0.15 19.94
N TYR A 111 -15.61 0.99 19.29
CA TYR A 111 -16.07 1.07 17.90
C TYR A 111 -14.94 1.37 16.93
N TYR A 112 -14.80 0.53 15.91
CA TYR A 112 -13.75 0.59 14.91
C TYR A 112 -14.33 0.71 13.50
N LYS A 113 -13.51 1.23 12.60
CA LYS A 113 -13.75 1.18 11.15
C LYS A 113 -12.66 0.34 10.49
N LEU A 114 -13.04 -0.79 9.93
CA LEU A 114 -12.16 -1.58 9.07
C LEU A 114 -12.28 -1.04 7.64
N LYS A 115 -11.17 -0.53 7.11
CA LYS A 115 -11.04 -0.14 5.71
C LYS A 115 -10.34 -1.23 4.94
N VAL A 116 -10.92 -1.63 3.81
CA VAL A 116 -10.34 -2.63 2.90
C VAL A 116 -10.07 -1.97 1.56
N TYR A 117 -8.83 -2.08 1.11
CA TYR A 117 -8.38 -1.59 -0.18
C TYR A 117 -7.77 -2.73 -0.99
N ALA A 118 -8.17 -2.84 -2.25
CA ALA A 118 -7.62 -3.79 -3.21
C ALA A 118 -7.49 -3.12 -4.58
N LEU A 119 -6.48 -3.52 -5.35
CA LEU A 119 -6.24 -2.97 -6.68
C LEU A 119 -7.44 -3.25 -7.60
N GLY A 120 -8.00 -2.18 -8.18
CA GLY A 120 -9.13 -2.27 -9.10
C GLY A 120 -10.52 -2.34 -8.44
N TYR A 121 -10.61 -2.17 -7.12
CA TYR A 121 -11.88 -2.16 -6.38
C TYR A 121 -12.12 -0.83 -5.67
N GLN A 122 -13.38 -0.51 -5.41
CA GLN A 122 -13.72 0.61 -4.52
C GLN A 122 -13.28 0.31 -3.08
N GLU A 123 -12.79 1.32 -2.35
CA GLU A 123 -12.49 1.18 -0.92
C GLU A 123 -13.77 0.81 -0.17
N ASN A 124 -13.73 -0.28 0.59
CA ASN A 124 -14.85 -0.73 1.40
C ASN A 124 -14.59 -0.37 2.88
N THR A 125 -15.64 0.03 3.60
CA THR A 125 -15.55 0.34 5.03
C THR A 125 -16.62 -0.42 5.81
N VAL A 126 -16.21 -1.14 6.84
CA VAL A 126 -17.08 -1.89 7.75
C VAL A 126 -16.94 -1.30 9.15
N SER A 127 -18.07 -1.07 9.83
CA SER A 127 -18.07 -0.66 11.24
C SER A 127 -18.11 -1.90 12.13
N ILE A 128 -17.24 -1.95 13.13
CA ILE A 128 -17.04 -3.11 14.01
C ILE A 128 -17.15 -2.63 15.45
N GLU A 129 -17.93 -3.34 16.26
CA GLU A 129 -17.93 -3.19 17.71
C GLU A 129 -17.14 -4.35 18.32
N VAL A 130 -16.17 -4.02 19.18
CA VAL A 130 -15.40 -5.00 19.93
C VAL A 130 -15.83 -4.92 21.39
N THR A 131 -16.28 -6.05 21.93
CA THR A 131 -16.70 -6.20 23.33
C THR A 131 -15.60 -6.90 24.12
N GLU A 132 -15.45 -6.56 25.39
CA GLU A 132 -14.45 -7.17 26.27
C GLU A 132 -14.63 -8.69 26.38
N GLY A 133 -13.55 -9.45 26.15
CA GLY A 133 -13.54 -10.90 26.29
C GLY A 133 -14.26 -11.68 25.17
N GLU A 134 -14.78 -11.00 24.15
CA GLU A 134 -15.52 -11.62 23.05
C GLU A 134 -14.82 -11.43 21.70
N ALA A 135 -14.84 -12.48 20.87
CA ALA A 135 -14.38 -12.38 19.49
C ALA A 135 -15.52 -11.85 18.60
N THR A 136 -15.27 -10.75 17.90
CA THR A 136 -16.20 -10.23 16.89
C THR A 136 -15.90 -10.86 15.53
N ASP A 137 -16.80 -11.71 15.04
CA ASP A 137 -16.76 -12.24 13.67
C ASP A 137 -17.47 -11.27 12.70
N ILE A 138 -16.77 -10.87 11.64
CA ILE A 138 -17.28 -9.97 10.60
C ILE A 138 -17.69 -10.71 9.32
N GLY A 139 -17.54 -12.04 9.29
CA GLY A 139 -17.84 -12.89 8.14
C GLY A 139 -16.96 -12.62 6.93
N THR A 140 -17.47 -12.96 5.75
CA THR A 140 -16.75 -12.78 4.47
C THR A 140 -16.97 -11.38 3.91
N LEU A 141 -15.89 -10.65 3.67
CA LEU A 141 -15.93 -9.37 2.96
C LEU A 141 -15.83 -9.60 1.45
N THR A 142 -16.85 -9.16 0.71
CA THR A 142 -16.85 -9.16 -0.76
C THR A 142 -16.68 -7.75 -1.28
N LEU A 143 -15.65 -7.53 -2.10
CA LEU A 143 -15.39 -6.25 -2.74
C LEU A 143 -16.11 -6.18 -4.09
N ASN A 144 -16.79 -5.08 -4.33
CA ASN A 144 -17.47 -4.81 -5.60
C ASN A 144 -16.55 -4.00 -6.52
N PHE A 145 -16.63 -4.32 -7.82
CA PHE A 145 -15.93 -3.61 -8.90
C PHE A 145 -16.65 -2.30 -9.25
#